data_AF-A0A8H3KXF6-F1
#
_entry.id   AF-A0A8H3KXF6-F1
#
_cell.length_a   1.000
_cell.length_b   1.000
_cell.length_c   1.000
_cell.angle_alpha   90.00
_cell.angle_beta   90.00
_cell.angle_gamma   90.00
#
_symmetry.space_group_name_H-M   'P 1'
#
loop_
_entity.id
_entity.type
_entity.pdbx_description
1 polymer ?
#
loop_
_entity_poly.entity_id
_entity_poly.type
_entity_poly.pdbx_seq_one_letter_code
_entity_poly.pdbx_strand_id
1 'polypeptide(L)'
;MHLILLSTIVFQYEHEEYPGQNVLVSYIKKKDSKASYIGFLEVISHVIITTLISSTDTCDGLDTIWFHHFLKEAKSLLDRKTYAIVKNRANTEHLHYTKFSQTYWQKIFKKYGKENSIPATATTITTSEITDEQKDQEILLMIMQLHLVKHWKKQYQIFEQNKDNIVYKQAIDNALLVSSAHENLIIAGDIIPFIKVLKIRLLARSQMSLSSANESVLQAIIENILPLNCYIPELSLVINGKKPKGSGRFGYSDIFILKDNNVSLELKYISLVGLIKNKVSANELESLDKIIENEDKKPLLKRPYTFWSKENKKVNKTTIGEVLDSGVNQLILYMNTISKGKASNYSSSGVFDKRIRIITKSNSNPNKLIIGFVTLVIGFRRILWRSVDEIISNYIYDKV
;
A
#
# COMPACT_ATOMS: atom_id res chain seq x y z
N MET A 1 -15.05 20.64 -7.92
CA MET A 1 -14.53 19.96 -6.71
C MET A 1 -14.13 18.49 -6.94
N HIS A 2 -14.16 17.97 -8.18
CA HIS A 2 -13.78 16.58 -8.53
C HIS A 2 -12.40 16.44 -9.21
N LEU A 3 -11.71 17.54 -9.54
CA LEU A 3 -10.34 17.51 -10.09
C LEU A 3 -9.23 17.68 -9.03
N ILE A 4 -9.57 18.04 -7.79
CA ILE A 4 -8.57 18.43 -6.76
C ILE A 4 -8.11 17.23 -5.91
N LEU A 5 -8.79 16.08 -5.96
CA LEU A 5 -8.36 14.90 -5.18
C LEU A 5 -7.56 13.85 -5.98
N LEU A 6 -7.69 13.83 -7.32
CA LEU A 6 -6.78 13.04 -8.15
C LEU A 6 -5.35 13.61 -8.11
N SER A 7 -5.19 14.91 -7.84
CA SER A 7 -3.87 15.48 -7.59
C SER A 7 -3.28 15.03 -6.25
N THR A 8 -4.09 14.69 -5.23
CA THR A 8 -3.56 14.35 -3.89
C THR A 8 -2.89 12.99 -3.83
N ILE A 9 -3.31 12.00 -4.64
CA ILE A 9 -2.61 10.70 -4.75
C ILE A 9 -1.36 10.80 -5.65
N VAL A 10 -1.25 11.89 -6.42
CA VAL A 10 -0.08 12.22 -7.26
C VAL A 10 0.96 13.07 -6.51
N PHE A 11 0.65 13.58 -5.30
CA PHE A 11 1.58 14.42 -4.53
C PHE A 11 2.65 13.62 -3.76
N GLN A 12 3.50 12.95 -4.53
CA GLN A 12 4.95 13.12 -4.36
C GLN A 12 5.68 13.15 -5.70
N TYR A 13 4.99 13.54 -6.78
CA TYR A 13 5.61 13.96 -8.02
C TYR A 13 5.37 15.46 -8.19
N GLU A 14 6.45 16.24 -8.24
CA GLU A 14 6.41 17.63 -8.69
C GLU A 14 5.61 17.69 -10.01
N HIS A 15 4.69 18.65 -10.11
CA HIS A 15 3.80 18.81 -11.25
C HIS A 15 4.63 18.93 -12.54
N GLU A 16 4.56 17.96 -13.46
CA GLU A 16 5.27 18.05 -14.73
C GLU A 16 4.57 19.07 -15.64
N GLU A 17 5.29 20.11 -16.07
CA GLU A 17 4.88 21.06 -17.11
C GLU A 17 4.88 20.44 -18.51
N TYR A 18 5.69 19.39 -18.71
CA TYR A 18 5.73 18.60 -19.94
C TYR A 18 6.19 17.16 -19.63
N PRO A 19 5.77 16.18 -20.45
CA PRO A 19 6.06 14.79 -20.17
C PRO A 19 7.56 14.48 -20.10
N GLY A 20 7.99 13.84 -19.00
CA GLY A 20 9.39 13.46 -18.77
C GLY A 20 10.25 14.55 -18.13
N GLN A 21 9.65 15.68 -17.72
CA GLN A 21 10.35 16.75 -17.01
C GLN A 21 11.04 16.25 -15.73
N ASN A 22 10.42 15.36 -14.95
CA ASN A 22 11.00 14.87 -13.69
C ASN A 22 12.31 14.07 -13.91
N VAL A 23 12.40 13.34 -15.03
CA VAL A 23 13.61 12.58 -15.40
C VAL A 23 14.75 13.56 -15.71
N LEU A 24 14.45 14.62 -16.46
CA LEU A 24 15.40 15.67 -16.81
C LEU A 24 15.84 16.48 -15.57
N VAL A 25 14.90 16.89 -14.72
CA VAL A 25 15.17 17.58 -13.45
C VAL A 25 16.06 16.74 -12.55
N SER A 26 15.76 15.45 -12.40
CA SER A 26 16.55 14.51 -11.60
C SER A 26 17.98 14.36 -12.16
N TYR A 27 18.12 14.21 -13.48
CA TYR A 27 19.41 14.14 -14.15
C TYR A 27 20.26 15.39 -13.87
N ILE A 28 19.67 16.59 -14.02
CA ILE A 28 20.38 17.86 -13.81
C ILE A 28 20.77 18.03 -12.35
N LYS A 29 19.86 17.80 -11.40
CA LYS A 29 20.15 17.88 -9.95
C LYS A 29 21.30 16.95 -9.55
N LYS A 30 21.36 15.77 -10.17
CA LYS A 30 22.39 14.76 -9.88
C LYS A 30 23.74 15.07 -10.52
N LYS A 31 23.74 15.56 -11.76
CA LYS A 31 24.98 15.82 -12.52
C LYS A 31 25.56 17.21 -12.25
N ASP A 32 24.73 18.16 -11.83
CA ASP A 32 25.13 19.53 -11.49
C ASP A 32 26.02 20.15 -12.60
N SER A 33 27.19 20.68 -12.28
CA SER A 33 28.18 21.23 -13.22
C SER A 33 28.67 20.25 -14.31
N LYS A 34 28.45 18.94 -14.11
CA LYS A 34 28.79 17.88 -15.07
C LYS A 34 27.64 17.52 -16.01
N ALA A 35 26.47 18.16 -15.88
CA ALA A 35 25.35 17.91 -16.79
C ALA A 35 25.74 18.22 -18.25
N SER A 36 25.34 17.34 -19.15
CA SER A 36 25.47 17.44 -20.60
C SER A 36 24.18 17.01 -21.27
N TYR A 37 23.88 17.60 -22.44
CA TYR A 37 22.67 17.27 -23.19
C TYR A 37 22.81 15.89 -23.85
N ILE A 38 23.98 15.59 -24.42
CA ILE A 38 24.24 14.26 -24.99
C ILE A 38 24.22 13.18 -23.90
N GLY A 39 24.85 13.45 -22.75
CA GLY A 39 24.82 12.51 -21.63
C GLY A 39 23.40 12.30 -21.09
N PHE A 40 22.51 13.28 -21.21
CA PHE A 40 21.09 13.11 -20.91
C PHE A 40 20.43 12.17 -21.93
N LEU A 41 20.67 12.36 -23.23
CA LEU A 41 20.15 11.49 -24.30
C LEU A 41 20.65 10.03 -24.17
N GLU A 42 21.90 9.84 -23.73
CA GLU A 42 22.48 8.51 -23.52
C GLU A 42 21.85 7.76 -22.33
N VAL A 43 21.45 8.50 -21.29
CA VAL A 43 20.89 7.92 -20.06
C VAL A 43 19.38 7.76 -20.16
N ILE A 44 18.68 8.59 -20.93
CA ILE A 44 17.22 8.49 -21.06
C ILE A 44 16.80 7.30 -21.95
N SER A 45 15.85 6.51 -21.45
CA SER A 45 15.40 5.29 -22.13
C SER A 45 14.64 5.57 -23.42
N HIS A 46 14.96 4.80 -24.45
CA HIS A 46 14.24 4.78 -25.72
C HIS A 46 12.72 4.58 -25.56
N VAL A 47 12.25 3.91 -24.50
CA VAL A 47 10.82 3.64 -24.26
C VAL A 47 10.06 4.84 -23.70
N ILE A 48 10.68 5.68 -22.86
CA ILE A 48 10.05 6.93 -22.40
C ILE A 48 9.80 7.81 -23.62
N ILE A 49 10.83 7.97 -24.44
CA ILE A 49 10.77 8.83 -25.61
C ILE A 49 9.79 8.31 -26.66
N THR A 50 9.76 7.01 -26.99
CA THR A 50 8.79 6.49 -27.98
C THR A 50 7.34 6.67 -27.56
N THR A 51 7.03 6.73 -26.25
CA THR A 51 5.68 6.98 -25.76
C THR A 51 5.22 8.44 -25.81
N LEU A 52 6.13 9.36 -26.13
CA LEU A 52 5.94 10.81 -26.16
C LEU A 52 5.93 11.40 -27.59
N ILE A 53 6.22 10.56 -28.58
CA ILE A 53 6.33 10.95 -29.99
C ILE A 53 4.96 10.87 -30.67
N SER A 54 4.54 11.98 -31.28
CA SER A 54 3.41 12.08 -32.19
C SER A 54 3.79 11.62 -33.60
N SER A 55 2.80 11.21 -34.39
CA SER A 55 2.98 10.90 -35.82
C SER A 55 3.43 12.11 -36.66
N THR A 56 3.33 13.32 -36.10
CA THR A 56 3.70 14.59 -36.75
C THR A 56 5.11 15.06 -36.38
N ASP A 57 5.79 14.40 -35.45
CA ASP A 57 7.10 14.86 -34.96
C ASP A 57 8.22 14.53 -35.95
N THR A 58 9.23 15.40 -36.01
CA THR A 58 10.46 15.17 -36.78
C THR A 58 11.66 14.96 -35.84
N CYS A 59 12.70 14.28 -36.31
CA CYS A 59 13.94 14.08 -35.54
C CYS A 59 14.53 15.42 -35.09
N ASP A 60 14.62 16.38 -36.00
CA ASP A 60 15.19 17.71 -35.72
C ASP A 60 14.27 18.52 -34.80
N GLY A 61 12.95 18.36 -34.94
CA GLY A 61 11.97 19.01 -34.07
C GLY A 61 12.05 18.52 -32.62
N LEU A 62 12.12 17.21 -32.41
CA LEU A 62 12.26 16.64 -31.06
C LEU A 62 13.61 16.98 -30.42
N ASP A 63 14.70 16.94 -31.18
CA ASP A 63 16.01 17.32 -30.66
C ASP A 63 16.01 18.78 -30.20
N THR A 64 15.39 19.66 -30.99
CA THR A 64 15.26 21.09 -30.64
C THR A 64 14.41 21.30 -29.39
N ILE A 65 13.28 20.59 -29.28
CA ILE A 65 12.36 20.68 -28.13
C ILE A 65 13.06 20.21 -26.85
N TRP A 66 13.69 19.03 -26.88
CA TRP A 66 14.37 18.47 -25.71
C TRP A 66 15.62 19.25 -25.33
N PHE A 67 16.35 19.79 -26.29
CA PHE A 67 17.45 20.71 -26.04
C PHE A 67 16.97 21.98 -25.33
N HIS A 68 15.83 22.54 -25.77
CA HIS A 68 15.24 23.71 -25.13
C HIS A 68 14.80 23.41 -23.69
N HIS A 69 14.13 22.28 -23.46
CA HIS A 69 13.75 21.83 -22.13
C HIS A 69 14.98 21.64 -21.22
N PHE A 70 16.04 20.99 -21.72
CA PHE A 70 17.29 20.83 -20.99
C PHE A 70 17.87 22.18 -20.53
N LEU A 71 17.93 23.18 -21.41
CA LEU A 71 18.42 24.51 -21.06
C LEU A 71 17.48 25.26 -20.12
N LYS A 72 16.16 25.07 -20.23
CA LYS A 72 15.17 25.69 -19.35
C LYS A 72 15.31 25.16 -17.92
N GLU A 73 15.36 23.84 -17.74
CA GLU A 73 15.51 23.23 -16.42
C GLU A 73 16.89 23.48 -15.81
N ALA A 74 17.95 23.45 -16.62
CA ALA A 74 19.28 23.79 -16.13
C ALA A 74 19.34 25.23 -15.60
N LYS A 75 18.60 26.15 -16.22
CA LYS A 75 18.51 27.56 -15.80
C LYS A 75 17.71 27.73 -14.50
N SER A 76 16.66 26.93 -14.30
CA SER A 76 15.83 26.99 -13.09
C SER A 76 16.51 26.34 -11.89
N LEU A 77 17.35 25.32 -12.12
CA LEU A 77 17.92 24.47 -11.05
C LEU A 77 19.34 24.84 -10.63
N LEU A 78 20.16 25.40 -11.52
CA LEU A 78 21.58 25.65 -11.26
C LEU A 78 21.85 27.12 -10.96
N ASP A 79 22.88 27.40 -10.14
CA ASP A 79 23.33 28.78 -9.94
C ASP A 79 23.88 29.38 -11.24
N ARG A 80 23.95 30.71 -11.31
CA ARG A 80 24.31 31.44 -12.52
C ARG A 80 25.66 31.04 -13.12
N LYS A 81 26.67 30.71 -12.30
CA LYS A 81 28.00 30.31 -12.79
C LYS A 81 27.97 28.89 -13.34
N THR A 82 27.32 27.98 -12.62
CA THR A 82 27.19 26.58 -13.02
C THR A 82 26.33 26.42 -14.28
N TYR A 83 25.22 27.17 -14.36
CA TYR A 83 24.39 27.23 -15.57
C TYR A 83 25.17 27.71 -16.79
N ALA A 84 26.06 28.71 -16.66
CA ALA A 84 26.85 29.20 -17.79
C ALA A 84 27.79 28.11 -18.36
N ILE A 85 28.38 27.29 -17.48
CA ILE A 85 29.24 26.15 -17.87
C ILE A 85 28.41 25.08 -18.59
N VAL A 86 27.28 24.67 -18.01
CA VAL A 86 26.40 23.65 -18.57
C VAL A 86 25.79 24.11 -19.90
N LYS A 87 25.36 25.37 -20.01
CA LYS A 87 24.82 25.97 -21.24
C LYS A 87 25.86 25.97 -22.36
N ASN A 88 27.10 26.40 -22.08
CA ASN A 88 28.15 26.42 -23.09
C ASN A 88 28.48 25.01 -23.57
N ARG A 89 28.60 24.05 -22.65
CA ARG A 89 28.82 22.64 -23.00
C ARG A 89 27.68 22.10 -23.87
N ALA A 90 26.43 22.28 -23.45
CA ALA A 90 25.26 21.83 -24.19
C ALA A 90 25.19 22.45 -25.60
N ASN A 91 25.48 23.75 -25.75
CA ASN A 91 25.54 24.41 -27.05
C ASN A 91 26.64 23.83 -27.95
N THR A 92 27.85 23.62 -27.41
CA THR A 92 28.95 22.99 -28.13
C THR A 92 28.59 21.56 -28.54
N GLU A 93 27.97 20.80 -27.64
CA GLU A 93 27.53 19.43 -27.89
C GLU A 93 26.50 19.37 -29.01
N HIS A 94 25.46 20.18 -28.93
CA HIS A 94 24.36 20.20 -29.89
C HIS A 94 24.82 20.65 -31.30
N LEU A 95 25.81 21.55 -31.36
CA LEU A 95 26.43 21.98 -32.62
C LEU A 95 27.40 20.96 -33.23
N HIS A 96 28.23 20.31 -32.41
CA HIS A 96 29.30 19.43 -32.91
C HIS A 96 28.89 17.96 -33.06
N TYR A 97 27.87 17.51 -32.34
CA TYR A 97 27.38 16.14 -32.37
C TYR A 97 25.97 16.03 -32.96
N THR A 98 25.62 16.91 -33.90
CA THR A 98 24.34 16.88 -34.62
C THR A 98 24.08 15.51 -35.26
N LYS A 99 25.13 14.84 -35.76
CA LYS A 99 25.05 13.47 -36.31
C LYS A 99 24.70 12.42 -35.25
N PHE A 100 25.15 12.59 -34.00
CA PHE A 100 24.81 11.71 -32.88
C PHE A 100 23.33 11.88 -32.54
N SER A 101 22.86 13.11 -32.32
CA SER A 101 21.45 13.41 -32.03
C SER A 101 20.53 12.91 -33.13
N GLN A 102 20.86 13.17 -34.40
CA GLN A 102 20.10 12.64 -35.53
C GLN A 102 20.05 11.11 -35.54
N THR A 103 21.18 10.45 -35.32
CA THR A 103 21.24 8.98 -35.27
C THR A 103 20.44 8.44 -34.08
N TYR A 104 20.46 9.12 -32.94
CA TYR A 104 19.69 8.78 -31.76
C TYR A 104 18.17 8.87 -32.04
N TRP A 105 17.69 10.02 -32.53
CA TRP A 105 16.27 10.22 -32.83
C TRP A 105 15.77 9.32 -33.98
N GLN A 106 16.59 9.08 -35.02
CA GLN A 106 16.23 8.12 -36.08
C GLN A 106 16.07 6.69 -35.56
N LYS A 107 16.92 6.24 -34.62
CA LYS A 107 16.76 4.94 -33.95
C LYS A 107 15.45 4.87 -33.17
N ILE A 108 15.07 5.96 -32.51
CA ILE A 108 13.79 6.09 -31.80
C ILE A 108 12.60 5.96 -32.77
N PHE A 109 12.57 6.73 -33.85
CA PHE A 109 11.48 6.68 -34.85
C PHE A 109 11.35 5.30 -35.51
N LYS A 110 12.47 4.66 -35.85
CA LYS A 110 12.48 3.31 -36.44
C LYS A 110 11.89 2.27 -35.49
N LYS A 111 12.02 2.46 -34.18
CA LYS A 111 11.44 1.59 -33.16
C LYS A 111 9.94 1.89 -32.95
N TYR A 112 9.56 3.17 -32.88
CA TYR A 112 8.15 3.59 -32.82
C TYR A 112 7.32 3.03 -34.00
N GLY A 113 7.86 3.10 -35.22
CA GLY A 113 7.20 2.54 -36.41
C GLY A 113 7.01 1.01 -36.36
N LYS A 114 7.92 0.28 -35.69
CA LYS A 114 7.80 -1.19 -35.52
C LYS A 114 6.79 -1.58 -34.42
N GLU A 115 6.73 -0.83 -33.32
CA GLU A 115 5.80 -1.11 -32.21
C GLU A 115 4.33 -0.84 -32.58
N ASN A 116 4.08 0.10 -33.51
CA ASN A 116 2.73 0.42 -34.00
C ASN A 116 2.26 -0.45 -35.19
N SER A 117 3.05 -1.44 -35.63
CA SER A 117 2.73 -2.31 -36.78
C SER A 117 2.66 -3.80 -36.45
N ILE A 118 2.60 -4.20 -35.17
CA ILE A 118 2.55 -5.62 -34.76
C ILE A 118 1.35 -5.88 -33.84
N PRO A 119 0.43 -6.82 -34.15
CA PRO A 119 -0.54 -7.35 -33.19
C PRO A 119 0.13 -8.32 -32.21
N ALA A 120 -0.44 -8.40 -31.01
CA ALA A 120 0.09 -9.09 -29.84
C ALA A 120 0.69 -10.50 -30.10
N THR A 121 1.99 -10.66 -29.85
CA THR A 121 2.54 -11.88 -29.25
C THR A 121 3.86 -11.60 -28.53
N ALA A 122 4.05 -12.28 -27.41
CA ALA A 122 5.13 -12.07 -26.45
C ALA A 122 6.53 -12.17 -27.06
N THR A 123 7.45 -11.32 -26.60
CA THR A 123 8.89 -11.50 -26.86
C THR A 123 9.65 -11.42 -25.55
N THR A 124 10.15 -12.59 -25.14
CA THR A 124 11.12 -12.83 -24.08
C THR A 124 12.44 -12.14 -24.43
N ILE A 125 13.02 -11.36 -23.50
CA ILE A 125 14.37 -10.81 -23.65
C ILE A 125 15.29 -11.58 -22.70
N THR A 126 16.26 -12.30 -23.26
CA THR A 126 17.38 -12.94 -22.56
C THR A 126 18.42 -11.89 -22.15
N THR A 127 18.91 -12.02 -20.92
CA THR A 127 19.94 -11.16 -20.32
C THR A 127 21.27 -11.90 -20.40
N SER A 128 22.29 -11.30 -21.02
CA SER A 128 23.69 -11.74 -20.89
C SER A 128 24.56 -10.55 -20.45
N GLU A 129 25.02 -10.66 -19.20
CA GLU A 129 26.28 -10.22 -18.59
C GLU A 129 26.90 -8.86 -18.98
N ILE A 130 26.93 -7.89 -18.04
CA ILE A 130 28.07 -6.98 -17.75
C ILE A 130 27.96 -6.51 -16.27
N THR A 131 29.06 -6.54 -15.52
CA THR A 131 29.22 -6.07 -14.11
C THR A 131 29.53 -4.57 -14.00
N ASP A 132 28.77 -3.82 -13.19
CA ASP A 132 29.21 -2.62 -12.43
C ASP A 132 28.09 -2.19 -11.43
N GLU A 133 28.21 -2.54 -10.14
CA GLU A 133 27.13 -2.49 -9.13
C GLU A 133 26.45 -1.11 -8.94
N GLN A 134 27.09 0.00 -9.31
CA GLN A 134 26.50 1.35 -9.25
C GLN A 134 25.72 1.75 -10.52
N LYS A 135 26.11 1.28 -11.71
CA LYS A 135 25.31 1.43 -12.94
C LYS A 135 24.07 0.55 -12.88
N ASP A 136 24.19 -0.61 -12.24
CA ASP A 136 23.10 -1.58 -12.10
C ASP A 136 21.94 -1.03 -11.25
N GLN A 137 22.21 -0.29 -10.17
CA GLN A 137 21.16 0.36 -9.37
C GLN A 137 20.47 1.52 -10.10
N GLU A 138 21.20 2.31 -10.89
CA GLU A 138 20.64 3.42 -11.68
C GLU A 138 19.75 2.90 -12.81
N ILE A 139 20.19 1.85 -13.51
CA ILE A 139 19.43 1.17 -14.55
C ILE A 139 18.19 0.50 -13.94
N LEU A 140 18.33 -0.16 -12.78
CA LEU A 140 17.20 -0.80 -12.09
C LEU A 140 16.15 0.24 -11.63
N LEU A 141 16.58 1.36 -11.06
CA LEU A 141 15.69 2.45 -10.66
C LEU A 141 14.95 3.04 -11.87
N MET A 142 15.65 3.22 -12.99
CA MET A 142 15.06 3.69 -14.23
C MET A 142 14.07 2.67 -14.85
N ILE A 143 14.40 1.37 -14.82
CA ILE A 143 13.51 0.28 -15.23
C ILE A 143 12.26 0.21 -14.33
N MET A 144 12.41 0.43 -13.03
CA MET A 144 11.31 0.45 -12.08
C MET A 144 10.37 1.63 -12.36
N GLN A 145 10.92 2.82 -12.61
CA GLN A 145 10.16 4.00 -13.02
C GLN A 145 9.45 3.79 -14.37
N LEU A 146 10.12 3.18 -15.35
CA LEU A 146 9.55 2.80 -16.64
C LEU A 146 8.36 1.85 -16.49
N HIS A 147 8.49 0.83 -15.63
CA HIS A 147 7.44 -0.13 -15.37
C HIS A 147 6.23 0.53 -14.71
N LEU A 148 6.48 1.45 -13.76
CA LEU A 148 5.43 2.23 -13.11
C LEU A 148 4.68 3.12 -14.10
N VAL A 149 5.38 3.90 -14.94
CA VAL A 149 4.74 4.77 -15.94
C VAL A 149 3.92 3.97 -16.95
N LYS A 150 4.47 2.85 -17.45
CA LYS A 150 3.74 1.96 -18.38
C LYS A 150 2.52 1.32 -17.73
N HIS A 151 2.64 0.90 -16.47
CA HIS A 151 1.53 0.37 -15.69
C HIS A 151 0.42 1.41 -15.55
N TRP A 152 0.74 2.62 -15.09
CA TRP A 152 -0.23 3.72 -14.94
C TRP A 152 -0.88 4.12 -16.26
N LYS A 153 -0.11 4.20 -17.36
CA LYS A 153 -0.66 4.50 -18.70
C LYS A 153 -1.67 3.44 -19.13
N LYS A 154 -1.38 2.15 -18.90
CA LYS A 154 -2.32 1.07 -19.21
C LYS A 154 -3.58 1.15 -18.34
N GLN A 155 -3.44 1.41 -17.04
CA GLN A 155 -4.59 1.58 -16.14
C GLN A 155 -5.46 2.76 -16.56
N TYR A 156 -4.84 3.90 -16.92
CA TYR A 156 -5.54 5.09 -17.42
C TYR A 156 -6.27 4.83 -18.74
N GLN A 157 -5.64 4.12 -19.69
CA GLN A 157 -6.29 3.75 -20.95
C GLN A 157 -7.51 2.85 -20.72
N ILE A 158 -7.40 1.86 -19.83
CA ILE A 158 -8.53 1.00 -19.45
C ILE A 158 -9.63 1.85 -18.83
N PHE A 159 -9.27 2.78 -17.93
CA PHE A 159 -10.22 3.67 -17.30
C PHE A 159 -10.93 4.55 -18.33
N GLU A 160 -10.21 5.25 -19.21
CA GLU A 160 -10.81 6.12 -20.23
C GLU A 160 -11.73 5.35 -21.18
N GLN A 161 -11.36 4.13 -21.58
CA GLN A 161 -12.20 3.27 -22.41
C GLN A 161 -13.48 2.80 -21.70
N ASN A 162 -13.46 2.75 -20.35
CA ASN A 162 -14.57 2.25 -19.54
C ASN A 162 -15.15 3.31 -18.61
N LYS A 163 -14.90 4.60 -18.84
CA LYS A 163 -15.28 5.67 -17.90
C LYS A 163 -16.78 5.79 -17.66
N ASP A 164 -17.56 5.43 -18.67
CA ASP A 164 -19.04 5.41 -18.62
C ASP A 164 -19.59 4.05 -18.12
N ASN A 165 -18.73 3.04 -17.93
CA ASN A 165 -19.13 1.75 -17.38
C ASN A 165 -19.26 1.84 -15.85
N ILE A 166 -20.49 1.64 -15.36
CA ILE A 166 -20.84 1.74 -13.94
C ILE A 166 -20.01 0.81 -13.04
N VAL A 167 -19.68 -0.40 -13.51
CA VAL A 167 -18.93 -1.40 -12.74
C VAL A 167 -17.49 -0.93 -12.52
N TYR A 168 -16.85 -0.38 -13.56
CA TYR A 168 -15.50 0.18 -13.47
C TYR A 168 -15.45 1.39 -12.55
N LYS A 169 -16.42 2.30 -12.69
CA LYS A 169 -16.53 3.47 -11.81
C LYS A 169 -16.64 3.06 -10.35
N GLN A 170 -17.55 2.13 -10.04
CA GLN A 170 -17.72 1.62 -8.67
C GLN A 170 -16.49 0.88 -8.15
N ALA A 171 -15.79 0.10 -8.99
CA ALA A 171 -14.57 -0.59 -8.59
C ALA A 171 -13.47 0.41 -8.19
N ILE A 172 -13.31 1.49 -8.97
CA ILE A 172 -12.33 2.55 -8.69
C ILE A 172 -12.71 3.34 -7.44
N ASP A 173 -13.97 3.76 -7.32
CA ASP A 173 -14.46 4.47 -6.13
C ASP A 173 -14.24 3.64 -4.86
N ASN A 174 -14.52 2.34 -4.92
CA ASN A 174 -14.24 1.40 -3.83
C ASN A 174 -12.75 1.29 -3.53
N ALA A 175 -11.90 1.17 -4.55
CA ALA A 175 -10.45 1.05 -4.39
C ALA A 175 -9.85 2.32 -3.75
N LEU A 176 -10.31 3.50 -4.17
CA LEU A 176 -9.90 4.80 -3.60
C LEU A 176 -10.34 4.92 -2.13
N LEU A 177 -11.59 4.57 -1.83
CA LEU A 177 -12.12 4.60 -0.47
C LEU A 177 -11.33 3.68 0.46
N VAL A 178 -11.06 2.45 0.03
CA VAL A 178 -10.27 1.46 0.76
C VAL A 178 -8.83 1.93 0.97
N SER A 179 -8.19 2.42 -0.09
CA SER A 179 -6.80 2.87 -0.05
C SER A 179 -6.62 4.05 0.90
N SER A 180 -7.53 5.02 0.84
CA SER A 180 -7.55 6.17 1.73
C SER A 180 -7.78 5.76 3.19
N ALA A 181 -8.70 4.82 3.45
CA ALA A 181 -8.93 4.32 4.80
C ALA A 181 -7.70 3.59 5.37
N HIS A 182 -7.03 2.79 4.55
CA HIS A 182 -5.79 2.10 4.92
C HIS A 182 -4.64 3.07 5.20
N GLU A 183 -4.52 4.14 4.40
CA GLU A 183 -3.50 5.17 4.61
C GLU A 183 -3.72 5.95 5.92
N ASN A 184 -4.96 6.36 6.21
CA ASN A 184 -5.30 7.01 7.49
C ASN A 184 -4.98 6.11 8.69
N LEU A 185 -5.27 4.81 8.56
CA LEU A 185 -4.99 3.84 9.61
C LEU A 185 -3.49 3.75 9.95
N ILE A 186 -2.61 3.84 8.95
CA ILE A 186 -1.16 3.66 9.11
C ILE A 186 -0.44 4.97 9.42
N ILE A 187 -0.77 6.05 8.71
CA ILE A 187 -0.06 7.33 8.78
C ILE A 187 -0.59 8.16 9.95
N ALA A 188 -1.91 8.32 10.02
CA ALA A 188 -2.56 9.17 11.02
C ALA A 188 -2.90 8.42 12.31
N GLY A 189 -2.82 7.08 12.32
CA GLY A 189 -3.33 6.27 13.42
C GLY A 189 -4.84 6.46 13.62
N ASP A 190 -5.58 6.83 12.57
CA ASP A 190 -7.03 7.03 12.65
C ASP A 190 -7.76 5.81 12.06
N ILE A 191 -8.39 5.04 12.94
CA ILE A 191 -9.17 3.86 12.56
C ILE A 191 -10.57 4.22 12.01
N ILE A 192 -11.08 5.44 12.23
CA ILE A 192 -12.45 5.81 11.90
C ILE A 192 -12.80 5.60 10.41
N PRO A 193 -11.96 6.02 9.43
CA PRO A 193 -12.20 5.74 8.02
C PRO A 193 -12.31 4.24 7.73
N PHE A 194 -11.44 3.43 8.35
CA PHE A 194 -11.45 1.98 8.20
C PHE A 194 -12.73 1.36 8.78
N ILE A 195 -13.20 1.81 9.96
CA ILE A 195 -14.48 1.36 10.55
C ILE A 195 -15.66 1.67 9.62
N LYS A 196 -15.66 2.84 8.96
CA LYS A 196 -16.72 3.20 7.99
C LYS A 196 -16.75 2.22 6.81
N VAL A 197 -15.59 1.89 6.25
CA VAL A 197 -15.47 0.91 5.15
C VAL A 197 -15.92 -0.48 5.60
N LEU A 198 -15.48 -0.93 6.78
CA LEU A 198 -15.90 -2.21 7.35
C LEU A 198 -17.42 -2.27 7.54
N LYS A 199 -18.04 -1.20 8.06
CA LYS A 199 -19.49 -1.11 8.23
C LYS A 199 -20.24 -1.24 6.90
N ILE A 200 -19.78 -0.59 5.84
CA ILE A 200 -20.37 -0.72 4.49
C ILE A 200 -20.32 -2.18 4.03
N ARG A 201 -19.19 -2.88 4.22
CA ARG A 201 -19.04 -4.28 3.81
C ARG A 201 -19.90 -5.25 4.64
N LEU A 202 -20.06 -4.99 5.94
CA LEU A 202 -20.95 -5.78 6.80
C LEU A 202 -22.42 -5.60 6.38
N LEU A 203 -22.86 -4.37 6.13
CA LEU A 203 -24.23 -4.06 5.70
C LEU A 203 -24.59 -4.63 4.33
N ALA A 204 -23.60 -4.87 3.46
CA ALA A 204 -23.82 -5.48 2.15
C ALA A 204 -24.09 -7.00 2.21
N ARG A 205 -23.86 -7.65 3.35
CA ARG A 205 -24.08 -9.10 3.50
C ARG A 205 -25.48 -9.42 4.02
N SER A 206 -25.93 -10.64 3.73
CA SER A 206 -27.19 -11.16 4.26
C SER A 206 -27.16 -11.21 5.79
N GLN A 207 -28.20 -10.65 6.41
CA GLN A 207 -28.38 -10.61 7.85
C GLN A 207 -28.41 -12.03 8.46
N MET A 208 -29.01 -12.98 7.75
CA MET A 208 -29.05 -14.39 8.17
C MET A 208 -27.63 -14.97 8.30
N SER A 209 -26.74 -14.64 7.36
CA SER A 209 -25.35 -15.11 7.39
C SER A 209 -24.55 -14.50 8.54
N LEU A 210 -24.83 -13.25 8.92
CA LEU A 210 -24.08 -12.57 9.98
C LEU A 210 -24.65 -12.80 11.39
N SER A 211 -25.92 -13.21 11.51
CA SER A 211 -26.56 -13.49 12.80
C SER A 211 -25.78 -14.46 13.70
N SER A 212 -25.06 -15.40 13.08
CA SER A 212 -24.22 -16.43 13.73
C SER A 212 -22.75 -16.35 13.34
N ALA A 213 -22.31 -15.23 12.77
CA ALA A 213 -20.90 -15.02 12.42
C ALA A 213 -20.01 -14.99 13.68
N ASN A 214 -18.71 -15.10 13.45
CA ASN A 214 -17.66 -15.14 14.46
C ASN A 214 -16.42 -14.36 13.96
N GLU A 215 -15.34 -14.38 14.75
CA GLU A 215 -14.08 -13.70 14.42
C GLU A 215 -13.51 -14.14 13.07
N SER A 216 -13.58 -15.43 12.72
CA SER A 216 -13.07 -15.94 11.43
C SER A 216 -13.84 -15.34 10.23
N VAL A 217 -15.16 -15.17 10.35
CA VAL A 217 -15.96 -14.50 9.31
C VAL A 217 -15.58 -13.01 9.22
N LEU A 218 -15.40 -12.34 10.36
CA LEU A 218 -14.96 -10.95 10.41
C LEU A 218 -13.58 -10.77 9.77
N GLN A 219 -12.64 -11.64 10.09
CA GLN A 219 -11.29 -11.65 9.52
C GLN A 219 -11.36 -11.77 8.00
N ALA A 220 -12.12 -12.73 7.47
CA ALA A 220 -12.29 -12.88 6.03
C ALA A 220 -12.89 -11.62 5.36
N ILE A 221 -13.80 -10.90 6.02
CA ILE A 221 -14.33 -9.63 5.49
C ILE A 221 -13.25 -8.56 5.44
N ILE A 222 -12.43 -8.44 6.49
CA ILE A 222 -11.34 -7.46 6.54
C ILE A 222 -10.24 -7.79 5.54
N GLU A 223 -9.88 -9.06 5.38
CA GLU A 223 -8.93 -9.52 4.37
C GLU A 223 -9.38 -9.15 2.93
N ASN A 224 -10.69 -9.13 2.67
CA ASN A 224 -11.25 -8.67 1.40
C ASN A 224 -11.29 -7.12 1.27
N ILE A 225 -11.09 -6.38 2.36
CA ILE A 225 -10.94 -4.92 2.33
C ILE A 225 -9.48 -4.56 2.10
N LEU A 226 -8.54 -5.23 2.77
CA LEU A 226 -7.15 -4.85 2.76
C LEU A 226 -6.44 -5.27 1.47
N PRO A 227 -5.51 -4.46 0.93
CA PRO A 227 -4.66 -4.89 -0.17
C PRO A 227 -3.81 -6.12 0.22
N LEU A 228 -3.84 -7.18 -0.59
CA LEU A 228 -3.23 -8.50 -0.33
C LEU A 228 -1.76 -8.47 0.12
N ASN A 229 -0.98 -7.49 -0.34
CA ASN A 229 0.46 -7.42 -0.06
C ASN A 229 0.79 -6.53 1.13
N CYS A 230 -0.21 -5.97 1.82
CA CYS A 230 0.00 -5.04 2.92
C CYS A 230 -0.19 -5.67 4.30
N TYR A 231 -0.56 -6.95 4.41
CA TYR A 231 -0.78 -7.58 5.71
C TYR A 231 -0.38 -9.06 5.76
N ILE A 232 -0.25 -9.57 6.99
CA ILE A 232 -0.10 -10.97 7.36
C ILE A 232 -1.30 -11.34 8.24
N PRO A 233 -2.20 -12.23 7.76
CA PRO A 233 -3.24 -12.78 8.62
C PRO A 233 -2.65 -13.83 9.55
N GLU A 234 -3.14 -13.87 10.78
CA GLU A 234 -2.72 -14.80 11.83
C GLU A 234 -1.19 -14.83 12.00
N LEU A 235 -0.59 -13.66 12.26
CA LEU A 235 0.86 -13.57 12.44
C LEU A 235 1.27 -14.47 13.61
N SER A 236 2.12 -15.45 13.31
CA SER A 236 2.50 -16.49 14.27
C SER A 236 3.54 -15.98 15.28
N LEU A 237 3.27 -16.16 16.57
CA LEU A 237 4.10 -15.68 17.67
C LEU A 237 4.47 -16.80 18.64
N VAL A 238 5.70 -16.72 19.18
CA VAL A 238 6.08 -17.42 20.42
C VAL A 238 5.85 -16.44 21.57
N ILE A 239 4.76 -16.64 22.31
CA ILE A 239 4.38 -15.76 23.44
C ILE A 239 5.29 -16.02 24.63
N ASN A 240 5.39 -17.28 25.03
CA ASN A 240 6.25 -17.69 26.14
C ASN A 240 6.85 -19.08 25.87
N GLY A 241 8.11 -19.09 25.43
CA GLY A 241 8.80 -20.32 25.10
C GLY A 241 9.03 -21.26 26.28
N LYS A 242 8.91 -20.79 27.53
CA LYS A 242 9.03 -21.63 28.74
C LYS A 242 7.80 -22.50 28.99
N LYS A 243 6.65 -22.15 28.41
CA LYS A 243 5.41 -22.90 28.59
C LYS A 243 5.36 -24.15 27.69
N PRO A 244 4.77 -25.28 28.13
CA PRO A 244 4.59 -26.44 27.26
C PRO A 244 3.65 -26.13 26.09
N LYS A 245 3.76 -26.91 25.01
CA LYS A 245 2.86 -26.79 23.84
C LYS A 245 1.40 -26.95 24.29
N GLY A 246 0.53 -26.07 23.80
CA GLY A 246 -0.90 -26.06 24.16
C GLY A 246 -1.26 -25.25 25.41
N SER A 247 -0.29 -24.75 26.19
CA SER A 247 -0.56 -23.99 27.43
C SER A 247 -0.44 -22.46 27.28
N GLY A 248 -0.59 -21.95 26.05
CA GLY A 248 -0.33 -20.54 25.71
C GLY A 248 1.14 -20.24 25.40
N ARG A 249 1.91 -21.24 24.92
CA ARG A 249 3.25 -21.04 24.36
C ARG A 249 3.23 -20.18 23.09
N PHE A 250 2.22 -20.39 22.25
CA PHE A 250 2.05 -19.74 20.95
C PHE A 250 0.83 -18.83 20.97
N GLY A 251 0.83 -17.86 20.06
CA GLY A 251 -0.28 -16.95 19.80
C GLY A 251 -0.30 -16.56 18.33
N TYR A 252 -1.46 -16.08 17.89
CA TYR A 252 -1.69 -15.63 16.52
C TYR A 252 -2.35 -14.26 16.61
N SER A 253 -1.68 -13.24 16.07
CA SER A 253 -2.28 -11.90 15.94
C SER A 253 -3.15 -11.91 14.70
N ASP A 254 -4.42 -11.53 14.84
CA ASP A 254 -5.43 -11.72 13.78
C ASP A 254 -5.01 -11.10 12.45
N ILE A 255 -4.67 -9.81 12.43
CA ILE A 255 -4.17 -9.13 11.24
C ILE A 255 -3.03 -8.18 11.60
N PHE A 256 -1.87 -8.39 10.97
CA PHE A 256 -0.71 -7.52 11.10
C PHE A 256 -0.39 -6.82 9.77
N ILE A 257 -0.56 -5.51 9.72
CA ILE A 257 -0.36 -4.67 8.54
C ILE A 257 1.08 -4.14 8.53
N LEU A 258 1.74 -4.29 7.38
CA LEU A 258 3.16 -4.01 7.14
C LEU A 258 3.32 -2.74 6.30
N LYS A 259 3.89 -1.68 6.88
CA LYS A 259 4.28 -0.46 6.16
C LYS A 259 5.32 0.36 6.96
N ASP A 260 5.26 1.69 6.89
CA ASP A 260 6.15 2.60 7.60
C ASP A 260 5.94 2.49 9.11
N ASN A 261 4.69 2.63 9.54
CA ASN A 261 4.19 2.14 10.82
C ASN A 261 3.53 0.79 10.61
N ASN A 262 3.68 -0.11 11.59
CA ASN A 262 2.95 -1.38 11.56
C ASN A 262 1.66 -1.22 12.35
N VAL A 263 0.60 -1.89 11.90
CA VAL A 263 -0.68 -1.89 12.61
C VAL A 263 -1.04 -3.31 13.00
N SER A 264 -1.33 -3.54 14.27
CA SER A 264 -1.89 -4.80 14.77
C SER A 264 -3.37 -4.61 15.03
N LEU A 265 -4.19 -5.38 14.32
CA LEU A 265 -5.64 -5.42 14.51
C LEU A 265 -6.00 -6.71 15.24
N GLU A 266 -6.64 -6.57 16.39
CA GLU A 266 -7.27 -7.66 17.13
C GLU A 266 -8.78 -7.60 16.90
N LEU A 267 -9.38 -8.72 16.54
CA LEU A 267 -10.75 -8.82 16.08
C LEU A 267 -11.59 -9.57 17.12
N LYS A 268 -12.74 -8.99 17.47
CA LYS A 268 -13.72 -9.63 18.34
C LYS A 268 -15.10 -9.54 17.70
N TYR A 269 -15.90 -10.59 17.84
CA TYR A 269 -17.22 -10.64 17.24
C TYR A 269 -18.28 -11.10 18.24
N ILE A 270 -19.35 -10.31 18.38
CA ILE A 270 -20.51 -10.62 19.21
C ILE A 270 -21.67 -10.93 18.26
N SER A 271 -22.01 -12.21 18.15
CA SER A 271 -23.15 -12.66 17.35
C SER A 271 -24.47 -12.24 18.01
N LEU A 272 -25.47 -11.90 17.19
CA LEU A 272 -26.81 -11.55 17.68
C LEU A 272 -27.45 -12.73 18.41
N VAL A 273 -27.25 -13.95 17.91
CA VAL A 273 -27.77 -15.17 18.54
C VAL A 273 -27.23 -15.33 19.97
N GLY A 274 -25.99 -14.95 20.24
CA GLY A 274 -25.41 -15.05 21.57
C GLY A 274 -25.89 -13.98 22.56
N LEU A 275 -26.60 -12.95 22.10
CA LEU A 275 -27.20 -11.90 22.94
C LEU A 275 -28.63 -12.23 23.38
N ILE A 276 -29.21 -13.32 22.86
CA ILE A 276 -30.60 -13.69 23.10
C ILE A 276 -30.64 -15.05 23.81
N LYS A 277 -31.57 -15.20 24.75
CA LYS A 277 -31.74 -16.46 25.51
C LYS A 277 -32.57 -17.52 24.77
N ASN A 278 -33.48 -17.09 23.89
CA ASN A 278 -34.45 -17.94 23.19
C ASN A 278 -34.24 -17.90 21.68
N LYS A 279 -34.71 -18.95 20.98
CA LYS A 279 -34.74 -18.98 19.51
C LYS A 279 -35.70 -17.89 19.01
N VAL A 280 -35.20 -17.01 18.16
CA VAL A 280 -35.95 -15.89 17.58
C VAL A 280 -35.97 -15.99 16.05
N SER A 281 -36.96 -15.35 15.45
CA SER A 281 -37.10 -15.19 14.00
C SER A 281 -36.09 -14.19 13.42
N ALA A 282 -35.94 -14.19 12.10
CA ALA A 282 -35.05 -13.26 11.40
C ALA A 282 -35.45 -11.78 11.61
N ASN A 283 -36.75 -11.48 11.62
CA ASN A 283 -37.27 -10.12 11.80
C ASN A 283 -36.99 -9.57 13.22
N GLU A 284 -37.03 -10.44 14.23
CA GLU A 284 -36.67 -10.08 15.61
C GLU A 284 -35.17 -9.81 15.75
N LEU A 285 -34.31 -10.57 15.05
CA LEU A 285 -32.86 -10.32 15.00
C LEU A 285 -32.54 -8.98 14.34
N GLU A 286 -33.23 -8.63 13.24
CA GLU A 286 -33.05 -7.33 12.58
C GLU A 286 -33.44 -6.18 13.51
N SER A 287 -34.58 -6.32 14.19
CA SER A 287 -35.06 -5.33 15.15
C SER A 287 -34.07 -5.15 16.30
N LEU A 288 -33.51 -6.25 16.82
CA LEU A 288 -32.47 -6.20 17.83
C LEU A 288 -31.21 -5.48 17.35
N ASP A 289 -30.73 -5.78 16.14
CA ASP A 289 -29.51 -5.16 15.61
C ASP A 289 -29.67 -3.63 15.44
N LYS A 290 -30.86 -3.16 15.01
CA LYS A 290 -31.20 -1.73 14.95
C LYS A 290 -31.28 -1.07 16.34
N ILE A 291 -31.77 -1.79 17.35
CA ILE A 291 -31.78 -1.30 18.74
C ILE A 291 -30.33 -1.15 19.24
N ILE A 292 -29.50 -2.18 19.05
CA ILE A 292 -28.09 -2.19 19.46
C ILE A 292 -27.29 -1.09 18.75
N GLU A 293 -27.56 -0.83 17.47
CA GLU A 293 -26.91 0.23 16.70
C GLU A 293 -26.99 1.59 17.39
N ASN A 294 -28.14 1.87 18.02
CA ASN A 294 -28.46 3.16 18.63
C ASN A 294 -28.27 3.19 20.16
N GLU A 295 -27.89 2.07 20.77
CA GLU A 295 -27.73 1.98 22.21
C GLU A 295 -26.46 2.67 22.71
N ASP A 296 -26.59 3.34 23.86
CA ASP A 296 -25.47 3.98 24.52
C ASP A 296 -24.36 2.98 24.88
N LYS A 297 -23.11 3.43 24.74
CA LYS A 297 -21.93 2.57 24.94
C LYS A 297 -21.91 1.92 26.33
N LYS A 298 -22.23 2.65 27.40
CA LYS A 298 -22.17 2.15 28.78
C LYS A 298 -23.13 0.98 29.05
N PRO A 299 -24.45 1.09 28.78
CA PRO A 299 -25.36 -0.06 28.93
C PRO A 299 -25.04 -1.19 27.95
N LEU A 300 -24.65 -0.86 26.71
CA LEU A 300 -24.28 -1.86 25.70
C LEU A 300 -23.14 -2.78 26.20
N LEU A 301 -22.08 -2.23 26.79
CA LEU A 301 -20.97 -3.02 27.32
C LEU A 301 -21.37 -3.94 28.47
N LYS A 302 -22.45 -3.63 29.20
CA LYS A 302 -22.97 -4.47 30.30
C LYS A 302 -23.89 -5.59 29.83
N ARG A 303 -24.25 -5.63 28.54
CA ARG A 303 -25.14 -6.68 28.02
C ARG A 303 -24.53 -8.06 28.23
N PRO A 304 -25.31 -9.03 28.72
CA PRO A 304 -24.86 -10.40 28.83
C PRO A 304 -24.69 -10.99 27.43
N TYR A 305 -23.60 -11.72 27.24
CA TYR A 305 -23.30 -12.46 26.03
C TYR A 305 -23.05 -13.92 26.38
N THR A 306 -23.59 -14.83 25.56
CA THR A 306 -23.45 -16.26 25.72
C THR A 306 -22.93 -16.89 24.44
N PHE A 307 -21.99 -17.82 24.59
CA PHE A 307 -21.39 -18.52 23.47
C PHE A 307 -21.01 -19.94 23.85
N TRP A 308 -20.96 -20.82 22.85
CA TRP A 308 -20.53 -22.20 23.04
C TRP A 308 -19.00 -22.30 23.07
N SER A 309 -18.44 -22.71 24.20
CA SER A 309 -17.01 -23.00 24.32
C SER A 309 -16.74 -24.44 23.86
N LYS A 310 -16.04 -24.61 22.74
CA LYS A 310 -15.62 -25.93 22.25
C LYS A 310 -14.68 -26.64 23.24
N GLU A 311 -13.78 -25.89 23.85
CA GLU A 311 -12.80 -26.41 24.82
C GLU A 311 -13.46 -26.95 26.08
N ASN A 312 -14.38 -26.17 26.68
CA ASN A 312 -15.06 -26.55 27.91
C ASN A 312 -16.34 -27.37 27.69
N LYS A 313 -16.72 -27.60 26.41
CA LYS A 313 -17.96 -28.27 25.99
C LYS A 313 -19.21 -27.74 26.72
N LYS A 314 -19.27 -26.43 26.97
CA LYS A 314 -20.37 -25.77 27.70
C LYS A 314 -20.65 -24.39 27.16
N VAL A 315 -21.86 -23.89 27.43
CA VAL A 315 -22.20 -22.48 27.20
C VAL A 315 -21.52 -21.64 28.28
N ASN A 316 -20.70 -20.70 27.85
CA ASN A 316 -20.11 -19.69 28.72
C ASN A 316 -20.96 -18.42 28.67
N LYS A 317 -20.98 -17.68 29.79
CA LYS A 317 -21.64 -16.39 29.93
C LYS A 317 -20.60 -15.34 30.32
N THR A 318 -20.66 -14.19 29.66
CA THR A 318 -19.77 -13.03 29.86
C THR A 318 -20.55 -11.76 29.54
N THR A 319 -19.88 -10.62 29.40
CA THR A 319 -20.44 -9.37 28.89
C THR A 319 -19.71 -8.89 27.65
N ILE A 320 -20.35 -8.02 26.86
CA ILE A 320 -19.70 -7.37 25.71
C ILE A 320 -18.44 -6.60 26.15
N GLY A 321 -18.48 -5.96 27.32
CA GLY A 321 -17.35 -5.26 27.92
C GLY A 321 -16.17 -6.17 28.22
N GLU A 322 -16.41 -7.30 28.87
CA GLU A 322 -15.36 -8.30 29.17
C GLU A 322 -14.72 -8.85 27.88
N VAL A 323 -15.51 -9.07 26.82
CA VAL A 323 -14.95 -9.50 25.52
C VAL A 323 -14.04 -8.41 24.95
N LEU A 324 -14.46 -7.15 24.96
CA LEU A 324 -13.63 -6.02 24.50
C LEU A 324 -12.33 -5.91 25.31
N ASP A 325 -12.42 -5.95 26.64
CA ASP A 325 -11.28 -5.82 27.54
C ASP A 325 -10.32 -7.02 27.37
N SER A 326 -10.85 -8.23 27.12
CA SER A 326 -10.02 -9.40 26.82
C SER A 326 -9.23 -9.22 25.52
N GLY A 327 -9.85 -8.62 24.48
CA GLY A 327 -9.17 -8.28 23.23
C GLY A 327 -8.06 -7.25 23.46
N VAL A 328 -8.29 -6.24 24.31
CA VAL A 328 -7.26 -5.24 24.63
C VAL A 328 -6.05 -5.89 25.29
N ASN A 329 -6.28 -6.75 26.28
CA ASN A 329 -5.20 -7.46 26.97
C ASN A 329 -4.41 -8.38 26.02
N GLN A 330 -5.12 -9.07 25.11
CA GLN A 330 -4.52 -9.92 24.10
C GLN A 330 -3.66 -9.13 23.10
N LEU A 331 -4.17 -8.02 22.59
CA LEU A 331 -3.46 -7.13 21.70
C LEU A 331 -2.18 -6.57 22.33
N ILE A 332 -2.25 -6.09 23.58
CA ILE A 332 -1.08 -5.61 24.32
C ILE A 332 -0.01 -6.70 24.42
N LEU A 333 -0.41 -7.93 24.76
CA LEU A 333 0.51 -9.07 24.85
C LEU A 333 1.18 -9.37 23.51
N TYR A 334 0.41 -9.33 22.42
CA TYR A 334 0.90 -9.61 21.08
C TYR A 334 1.84 -8.52 20.58
N MET A 335 1.50 -7.25 20.72
CA MET A 335 2.37 -6.15 20.32
C MET A 335 3.70 -6.16 21.10
N ASN A 336 3.66 -6.43 22.40
CA ASN A 336 4.86 -6.62 23.23
C ASN A 336 5.70 -7.84 22.83
N THR A 337 5.08 -8.86 22.23
CA THR A 337 5.80 -10.02 21.71
C THR A 337 6.41 -9.71 20.35
N ILE A 338 5.66 -9.02 19.48
CA ILE A 338 6.13 -8.60 18.16
C ILE A 338 7.35 -7.69 18.30
N SER A 339 7.33 -6.71 19.22
CA SER A 339 8.43 -5.77 19.43
C SER A 339 9.77 -6.41 19.83
N LYS A 340 9.77 -7.70 20.23
CA LYS A 340 10.99 -8.49 20.50
C LYS A 340 11.69 -9.01 19.23
N GLY A 341 11.09 -8.81 18.05
CA GLY A 341 11.65 -9.22 16.78
C GLY A 341 11.52 -10.73 16.54
N LYS A 342 12.45 -11.29 15.76
CA LYS A 342 12.41 -12.69 15.35
C LYS A 342 12.72 -13.62 16.51
N ALA A 343 11.86 -14.59 16.76
CA ALA A 343 12.17 -15.70 17.65
C ALA A 343 13.26 -16.59 17.02
N SER A 344 14.33 -16.88 17.75
CA SER A 344 15.40 -17.78 17.30
C SER A 344 14.92 -19.23 17.23
N ASN A 345 14.00 -19.60 18.13
CA ASN A 345 13.40 -20.92 18.24
C ASN A 345 12.13 -20.85 19.10
N TYR A 346 11.56 -22.00 19.46
CA TYR A 346 10.36 -22.08 20.32
C TYR A 346 10.59 -21.74 21.80
N SER A 347 11.82 -21.42 22.21
CA SER A 347 12.19 -21.09 23.59
C SER A 347 12.30 -19.57 23.82
N SER A 348 12.57 -18.80 22.75
CA SER A 348 12.62 -17.33 22.78
C SER A 348 11.28 -16.72 22.38
N SER A 349 10.77 -15.76 23.13
CA SER A 349 9.57 -15.02 22.73
C SER A 349 9.87 -14.09 21.54
N GLY A 350 8.93 -13.98 20.61
CA GLY A 350 9.06 -13.14 19.42
C GLY A 350 8.17 -13.62 18.28
N VAL A 351 8.35 -13.03 17.11
CA VAL A 351 7.67 -13.41 15.88
C VAL A 351 8.29 -14.69 15.32
N PHE A 352 7.45 -15.68 15.03
CA PHE A 352 7.82 -16.96 14.45
C PHE A 352 6.93 -17.26 13.24
N ASP A 353 7.09 -16.47 12.19
CA ASP A 353 6.35 -16.61 10.94
C ASP A 353 7.32 -16.63 9.76
N LYS A 354 7.11 -17.56 8.82
CA LYS A 354 7.99 -17.70 7.64
C LYS A 354 7.69 -16.69 6.54
N ARG A 355 6.51 -16.07 6.57
CA ARG A 355 6.02 -15.11 5.57
C ARG A 355 6.58 -13.70 5.81
N ILE A 356 7.31 -13.50 6.90
CA ILE A 356 7.83 -12.20 7.33
C ILE A 356 9.35 -12.27 7.49
N ARG A 357 10.04 -11.34 6.84
CA ARG A 357 11.45 -11.06 7.06
C ARG A 357 11.56 -9.97 8.11
N ILE A 358 12.44 -10.20 9.08
CA ILE A 358 12.66 -9.28 10.20
C ILE A 358 14.11 -8.83 10.16
N ILE A 359 14.31 -7.52 10.05
CA ILE A 359 15.62 -6.90 9.93
C ILE A 359 15.83 -6.01 11.16
N THR A 360 16.90 -6.25 11.91
CA THR A 360 17.33 -5.36 13.00
C THR A 360 17.84 -4.06 12.40
N LYS A 361 17.36 -2.92 12.91
CA LYS A 361 17.82 -1.61 12.45
C LYS A 361 19.28 -1.36 12.85
N SER A 362 19.99 -0.64 11.99
CA SER A 362 21.18 0.13 12.37
C SER A 362 20.76 1.46 13.03
N ASN A 363 21.65 2.08 13.81
CA ASN A 363 21.39 3.28 14.63
C ASN A 363 20.90 4.53 13.87
N SER A 364 20.77 4.50 12.53
CA SER A 364 20.49 5.65 11.67
C SER A 364 19.03 5.80 11.22
N ASN A 365 18.12 4.86 11.52
CA ASN A 365 16.71 4.91 11.12
C ASN A 365 15.77 5.13 12.31
N PRO A 366 14.76 6.02 12.24
CA PRO A 366 13.82 6.29 13.33
C PRO A 366 13.05 5.02 13.67
N ASN A 367 12.80 4.72 14.95
CA ASN A 367 12.11 3.49 15.37
C ASN A 367 10.76 3.30 14.66
N LYS A 368 10.37 2.05 14.33
CA LYS A 368 9.04 1.80 13.77
C LYS A 368 8.03 1.71 14.92
N LEU A 369 6.90 2.37 14.78
CA LEU A 369 5.79 2.23 15.72
C LEU A 369 4.94 1.01 15.35
N ILE A 370 4.45 0.33 16.39
CA ILE A 370 3.37 -0.63 16.28
C ILE A 370 2.15 0.04 16.89
N ILE A 371 1.17 0.35 16.04
CA ILE A 371 -0.12 0.92 16.44
C ILE A 371 -1.09 -0.24 16.62
N GLY A 372 -1.87 -0.24 17.71
CA GLY A 372 -2.77 -1.34 18.02
C GLY A 372 -4.22 -0.90 18.10
N PHE A 373 -5.11 -1.65 17.45
CA PHE A 373 -6.55 -1.50 17.63
C PHE A 373 -7.25 -2.82 17.89
N VAL A 374 -8.18 -2.81 18.85
CA VAL A 374 -9.21 -3.83 18.97
C VAL A 374 -10.45 -3.37 18.23
N THR A 375 -10.92 -4.17 17.29
CA THR A 375 -12.18 -3.96 16.57
C THR A 375 -13.21 -4.99 17.04
N LEU A 376 -14.26 -4.50 17.69
CA LEU A 376 -15.37 -5.31 18.19
C LEU A 376 -16.62 -5.05 17.35
N VAL A 377 -17.04 -6.05 16.58
CA VAL A 377 -18.30 -6.00 15.83
C VAL A 377 -19.39 -6.68 16.64
N ILE A 378 -20.54 -6.02 16.79
CA ILE A 378 -21.71 -6.52 17.50
C ILE A 378 -22.85 -6.59 16.48
N GLY A 379 -23.29 -7.80 16.18
CA GLY A 379 -24.17 -8.07 15.04
C GLY A 379 -23.51 -7.63 13.75
N PHE A 380 -24.16 -6.74 12.99
CA PHE A 380 -23.59 -6.25 11.73
C PHE A 380 -23.70 -4.74 11.54
N ARG A 381 -24.34 -4.03 12.49
CA ARG A 381 -24.49 -2.57 12.46
C ARG A 381 -23.58 -1.83 13.43
N ARG A 382 -23.33 -2.41 14.60
CA ARG A 382 -22.61 -1.73 15.69
C ARG A 382 -21.16 -2.18 15.72
N ILE A 383 -20.25 -1.23 15.58
CA ILE A 383 -18.81 -1.47 15.68
C ILE A 383 -18.26 -0.58 16.79
N LEU A 384 -17.62 -1.19 17.76
CA LEU A 384 -16.84 -0.52 18.79
C LEU A 384 -15.36 -0.76 18.51
N TRP A 385 -14.52 0.17 18.95
CA TRP A 385 -13.08 -0.01 18.87
C TRP A 385 -12.38 0.62 20.07
N ARG A 386 -11.15 0.19 20.33
CA ARG A 386 -10.22 0.81 21.27
C ARG A 386 -8.82 0.79 20.68
N SER A 387 -8.10 1.91 20.80
CA SER A 387 -6.66 1.95 20.62
C SER A 387 -5.95 1.49 21.89
N VAL A 388 -4.72 1.02 21.73
CA VAL A 388 -3.78 0.79 22.83
C VAL A 388 -2.52 1.64 22.59
N ASP A 389 -1.73 1.84 23.65
CA ASP A 389 -0.51 2.63 23.56
C ASP A 389 0.44 2.07 22.52
N GLU A 390 1.05 2.97 21.75
CA GLU A 390 2.00 2.62 20.70
C GLU A 390 3.24 1.97 21.28
N ILE A 391 3.75 0.94 20.59
CA ILE A 391 4.98 0.25 20.99
C ILE A 391 6.09 0.54 19.99
N ILE A 392 7.23 0.93 20.53
CA ILE A 392 8.46 1.16 19.77
C ILE A 392 9.11 -0.19 19.42
N SER A 393 9.39 -0.40 18.15
CA SER A 393 10.09 -1.59 17.64
C SER A 393 11.40 -1.19 16.93
N ASN A 394 12.48 -1.88 17.31
CA ASN A 394 13.80 -1.75 16.68
C ASN A 394 13.94 -2.60 15.41
N TYR A 395 12.85 -3.21 14.97
CA TYR A 395 12.81 -4.12 13.83
C TYR A 395 11.99 -3.55 12.68
N ILE A 396 12.44 -3.85 11.46
CA ILE A 396 11.70 -3.69 10.22
C ILE A 396 11.08 -5.03 9.87
N TYR A 397 9.81 -5.01 9.50
CA TYR A 397 9.03 -6.18 9.10
C TYR A 397 8.67 -6.05 7.63
N ASP A 398 9.14 -6.98 6.81
CA ASP A 398 8.81 -7.05 5.39
C ASP A 398 8.13 -8.37 5.08
N LYS A 399 7.19 -8.36 4.14
CA LYS A 399 6.62 -9.60 3.59
C LYS A 399 7.65 -10.25 2.67
N VAL A 400 7.82 -11.58 2.79
CA VAL A 400 8.72 -12.38 1.94
C VAL A 400 8.11 -12.64 0.58
#